data_AF-A0A7C4U1U1-F1
#
_entry.id   AF-A0A7C4U1U1-F1
#
_cell.length_a   1.000
_cell.length_b   1.000
_cell.length_c   1.000
_cell.angle_alpha   90.00
_cell.angle_beta   90.00
_cell.angle_gamma   90.00
#
_symmetry.space_group_name_H-M   'P 1'
#
loop_
_entity.id
_entity.type
_entity.pdbx_description
1 polymer ?
#
loop_
_entity_poly.entity_id
_entity_poly.type
_entity_poly.pdbx_seq_one_letter_code
_entity_poly.pdbx_strand_id
1 'polypeptide(L)'
;QPLQFVVGSGQMIKGFDEGVKFLKPGGEAKVFIPSMLAYGPSPDPRSGIKPYEHLIFDIKVTKVDDKAPTRAEMDELRKQQQQKIDTTQGKK
;
A
#
# COMPACT_ATOMS: atom_id res chain seq x y z
N GLN A 1 2.21 -5.56 -11.64
CA GLN A 1 1.49 -6.65 -10.94
C GLN A 1 0.52 -6.02 -9.95
N PRO A 2 -0.66 -6.60 -9.67
CA PRO A 2 -1.55 -6.08 -8.64
C PRO A 2 -0.89 -6.19 -7.26
N LEU A 3 -0.94 -5.10 -6.49
CA LEU A 3 -0.48 -5.08 -5.10
C LEU A 3 -1.51 -5.81 -4.23
N GLN A 4 -1.05 -6.79 -3.47
CA GLN A 4 -1.87 -7.48 -2.47
C GLN A 4 -1.43 -7.00 -1.09
N PHE A 5 -2.37 -6.49 -0.30
CA PHE A 5 -2.12 -6.01 1.03
C PHE A 5 -3.35 -6.22 1.90
N VAL A 6 -3.16 -6.19 3.22
CA VAL A 6 -4.26 -6.27 4.18
C VAL A 6 -4.59 -4.88 4.69
N VAL A 7 -5.82 -4.43 4.44
CA VAL A 7 -6.30 -3.12 4.88
C VAL A 7 -6.29 -3.05 6.41
N GLY A 8 -5.69 -1.99 6.96
CA GLY A 8 -5.62 -1.78 8.40
C GLY A 8 -4.53 -2.57 9.12
N SER A 9 -3.67 -3.28 8.38
CA SER A 9 -2.49 -3.96 8.94
C SER A 9 -1.34 -3.00 9.28
N GLY A 10 -1.43 -1.73 8.86
CA GLY A 10 -0.34 -0.76 9.02
C GLY A 10 0.85 -1.00 8.09
N GLN A 11 0.69 -1.86 7.07
CA GLN A 11 1.70 -2.06 6.02
C GLN A 11 1.83 -0.86 5.08
N MET A 12 0.79 -0.03 5.00
CA MET A 12 0.75 1.17 4.16
C MET A 12 0.54 2.43 5.00
N ILE A 13 0.80 3.59 4.41
CA ILE A 13 0.58 4.88 5.08
C ILE A 13 -0.88 5.02 5.52
N LYS A 14 -1.10 5.68 6.66
CA LYS A 14 -2.42 5.77 7.30
C LYS A 14 -3.51 6.28 6.36
N GLY A 15 -3.24 7.32 5.58
CA GLY A 15 -4.21 7.87 4.64
C GLY A 15 -4.56 6.93 3.49
N PHE A 16 -3.65 6.03 3.12
CA PHE A 16 -3.92 5.01 2.10
C PHE A 16 -4.83 3.94 2.68
N ASP A 17 -4.47 3.40 3.86
CA ASP A 17 -5.27 2.41 4.58
C ASP A 17 -6.69 2.91 4.89
N GLU A 18 -6.87 4.21 5.14
CA GLU A 18 -8.19 4.82 5.32
C GLU A 18 -8.91 5.04 3.98
N GLY A 19 -8.24 5.56 2.96
CA GLY A 19 -8.84 5.86 1.66
C GLY A 19 -9.38 4.62 0.93
N VAL A 20 -8.64 3.51 0.98
CA VAL A 20 -9.05 2.26 0.31
C VAL A 20 -10.29 1.61 0.91
N LYS A 21 -10.63 1.89 2.18
CA LYS A 21 -11.85 1.38 2.83
C LYS A 21 -13.13 1.87 2.17
N PHE A 22 -13.08 2.98 1.44
CA PHE A 22 -14.21 3.54 0.72
C PHE A 22 -14.40 2.96 -0.69
N LEU A 23 -13.46 2.13 -1.15
CA LEU A 23 -13.48 1.56 -2.50
C LEU A 23 -14.12 0.17 -2.48
N LYS A 24 -14.93 -0.11 -3.50
CA LYS A 24 -15.55 -1.41 -3.73
C LYS A 24 -14.76 -2.21 -4.76
N PRO A 25 -14.87 -3.56 -4.80
CA PRO A 25 -14.32 -4.36 -5.89
C PRO A 25 -14.73 -3.82 -7.27
N GLY A 26 -13.77 -3.70 -8.18
CA GLY A 26 -13.97 -3.11 -9.51
C GLY A 26 -13.98 -1.58 -9.54
N GLY A 27 -13.95 -0.92 -8.38
CA GLY A 27 -13.92 0.53 -8.27
C GLY A 27 -12.55 1.13 -8.61
N GLU A 28 -12.59 2.34 -9.16
CA GLU A 28 -11.40 3.16 -9.43
C GLU A 28 -11.60 4.54 -8.80
N ALA A 29 -10.57 5.02 -8.11
CA ALA A 29 -10.61 6.33 -7.48
C ALA A 29 -9.22 6.94 -7.36
N LYS A 30 -9.18 8.27 -7.38
CA LYS A 30 -8.00 9.06 -7.05
C LYS A 30 -8.08 9.48 -5.59
N VAL A 31 -7.12 9.04 -4.78
CA VAL A 31 -7.05 9.33 -3.35
C VAL A 31 -5.97 10.37 -3.11
N PHE A 32 -6.39 11.55 -2.65
CA PHE A 32 -5.48 12.59 -2.17
C PHE A 32 -5.17 12.35 -0.70
N ILE A 33 -3.88 12.28 -0.38
CA ILE A 33 -3.38 12.02 0.98
C ILE A 33 -2.54 13.21 1.42
N PRO A 34 -3.02 13.99 2.41
CA PRO A 34 -2.23 15.03 3.07
C PRO A 34 -0.97 14.44 3.69
N SER A 35 0.10 15.24 3.75
CA SER A 35 1.42 14.77 4.20
C SER A 35 1.42 14.20 5.61
N MET A 36 0.58 14.74 6.51
CA MET A 36 0.40 14.24 7.87
C MET A 36 -0.17 12.82 7.96
N LEU A 37 -0.87 12.37 6.92
CA LEU A 37 -1.39 11.00 6.80
C LEU A 37 -0.50 10.13 5.88
N ALA A 38 0.58 10.70 5.35
CA ALA A 38 1.60 10.05 4.55
C ALA A 38 2.93 9.95 5.34
N TYR A 39 3.97 10.68 4.92
CA TYR A 39 5.33 10.60 5.48
C TYR A 39 5.72 11.77 6.39
N GLY A 40 4.87 12.79 6.51
CA GLY A 40 5.07 13.91 7.42
C GLY A 40 6.40 14.66 7.23
N PRO A 41 7.04 15.13 8.32
CA PRO A 41 8.27 15.93 8.25
C PRO A 41 9.54 15.13 7.96
N SER A 42 9.51 13.80 8.14
CA SER A 42 10.71 12.97 8.12
C SER A 42 10.48 11.71 7.28
N PRO A 43 10.29 11.87 5.95
CA PRO A 43 10.26 10.74 5.03
C PRO A 43 11.60 10.01 4.97
N ASP A 44 11.59 8.76 4.51
CA ASP A 44 12.83 8.02 4.22
C ASP A 44 13.65 8.81 3.18
N PRO A 45 14.91 9.19 3.46
CA PRO A 45 15.77 9.91 2.53
C PRO A 45 15.96 9.20 1.18
N ARG A 46 15.78 7.87 1.13
CA ARG A 46 15.89 7.06 -0.10
C ARG A 46 14.64 7.07 -0.98
N SER A 47 13.51 7.54 -0.43
CA SER A 47 12.22 7.52 -1.15
C SER A 47 12.09 8.62 -2.20
N GLY A 48 12.93 9.67 -2.14
CA GLY A 48 12.82 10.86 -2.99
C GLY A 48 11.65 11.78 -2.61
N ILE A 49 10.90 11.45 -1.55
CA ILE A 49 9.76 12.24 -1.05
C ILE A 49 10.29 13.35 -0.14
N LYS A 50 9.82 14.57 -0.36
CA LYS A 50 10.19 15.74 0.44
C LYS A 50 9.40 15.78 1.76
N PRO A 51 9.97 16.40 2.80
CA PRO A 51 9.21 16.74 4.01
C PRO A 51 7.91 17.47 3.66
N TYR A 52 6.82 17.04 4.29
CA TYR A 52 5.47 17.60 4.12
C TYR A 52 4.87 17.46 2.71
N GLU A 53 5.42 16.60 1.85
CA GLU A 53 4.87 16.35 0.52
C GLU A 53 3.52 15.60 0.58
N HIS A 54 2.55 16.09 -0.20
CA HIS A 54 1.24 15.46 -0.35
C HIS A 54 1.30 14.42 -1.47
N LEU A 55 0.53 13.34 -1.32
CA LEU A 55 0.54 12.24 -2.28
C LEU A 55 -0.83 12.08 -2.93
N ILE A 56 -0.82 11.72 -4.21
CA ILE A 56 -2.02 11.40 -4.96
C ILE A 56 -1.84 10.00 -5.51
N PHE A 57 -2.76 9.10 -5.15
CA PHE A 57 -2.75 7.72 -5.62
C PHE A 57 -3.93 7.48 -6.55
N ASP A 58 -3.66 6.89 -7.72
CA ASP A 58 -4.69 6.32 -8.58
C ASP A 58 -4.84 4.85 -8.22
N ILE A 59 -5.98 4.50 -7.62
CA ILE A 59 -6.24 3.18 -7.07
C ILE A 59 -7.33 2.51 -7.89
N LYS A 60 -7.04 1.29 -8.34
CA LYS A 60 -8.00 0.39 -8.97
C LYS A 60 -8.09 -0.89 -8.17
N VAL A 61 -9.26 -1.18 -7.63
CA VAL A 61 -9.50 -2.38 -6.83
C VAL A 61 -9.94 -3.51 -7.76
N THR A 62 -9.15 -4.58 -7.84
CA THR A 62 -9.49 -5.75 -8.65
C THR A 62 -10.32 -6.77 -7.89
N LYS A 63 -10.00 -6.99 -6.61
CA LYS A 63 -10.67 -7.97 -5.74
C LYS A 63 -10.55 -7.52 -4.28
N VAL A 64 -11.59 -7.77 -3.49
CA VAL A 64 -11.57 -7.66 -2.03
C VAL A 64 -12.00 -9.00 -1.47
N ASP A 65 -11.21 -9.54 -0.55
CA ASP A 65 -11.52 -10.77 0.16
C ASP A 65 -11.91 -10.40 1.61
N ASP A 66 -13.19 -10.55 1.96
CA ASP A 66 -13.73 -10.18 3.29
C ASP A 66 -13.36 -11.18 4.40
N LYS A 67 -12.85 -12.35 4.03
CA LYS A 67 -12.27 -13.27 5.01
C LYS A 67 -10.94 -12.72 5.47
N ALA A 68 -10.83 -12.47 6.78
CA ALA A 68 -9.53 -12.22 7.40
C ALA A 68 -8.58 -13.37 6.99
N PRO A 69 -7.46 -13.06 6.31
CA PRO A 69 -6.53 -14.08 5.86
C PRO A 69 -6.04 -14.85 7.09
N THR A 70 -6.03 -16.17 6.98
CA THR A 70 -5.51 -17.03 8.05
C THR A 70 -4.03 -16.75 8.26
N ARG A 71 -3.51 -17.08 9.44
CA ARG A 71 -2.08 -16.88 9.76
C ARG A 71 -1.14 -17.54 8.74
N ALA A 72 -1.53 -18.69 8.19
CA ALA A 72 -0.77 -19.38 7.15
C ALA A 72 -0.76 -18.60 5.82
N GLU A 73 -1.92 -18.10 5.38
CA GLU A 73 -2.03 -17.27 4.16
C GLU A 73 -1.27 -15.94 4.33
N MET A 74 -1.27 -15.37 5.53
CA MET A 74 -0.48 -14.18 5.86
C MET A 74 1.02 -14.41 5.72
N ASP A 75 1.52 -15.57 6.18
CA ASP A 75 2.93 -15.94 6.05
C ASP A 75 3.31 -16.15 4.57
N GLU A 76 2.42 -16.69 3.75
CA GLU A 76 2.60 -16.82 2.31
C GLU A 76 2.60 -15.46 1.59
N LEU A 77 1.66 -14.57 1.91
CA LEU A 77 1.59 -13.21 1.36
C LEU A 77 2.86 -12.42 1.67
N ARG A 78 3.36 -12.51 2.90
CA ARG A 78 4.62 -11.87 3.32
C ARG A 78 5.81 -12.40 2.52
N LYS A 79 5.90 -13.72 2.35
CA LYS A 79 6.95 -14.34 1.52
C LYS A 79 6.88 -13.88 0.06
N GLN A 80 5.68 -13.82 -0.52
CA GLN A 80 5.48 -13.35 -1.89
C GLN A 80 5.85 -11.86 -2.07
N GLN A 81 5.50 -11.01 -1.10
CA GLN A 81 5.87 -9.59 -1.13
C GLN A 81 7.40 -9.42 -0.99
N GLN A 82 8.04 -10.14 -0.07
CA GLN A 82 9.49 -10.10 0.12
C GLN A 82 10.26 -10.55 -1.14
N GLN A 83 9.85 -11.66 -1.75
CA GLN A 83 10.47 -12.17 -2.97
C GLN A 83 10.34 -11.21 -4.15
N LYS A 84 9.22 -10.48 -4.27
CA LYS A 84 9.02 -9.49 -5.34
C LYS A 84 9.84 -8.22 -5.14
N ILE A 85 10.07 -7.79 -3.89
CA ILE A 85 10.93 -6.65 -3.57
C ILE A 85 12.38 -6.96 -3.96
N ASP A 86 12.87 -8.16 -3.64
CA ASP A 86 14.24 -8.59 -4.01
C ASP A 86 14.42 -8.80 -5.52
N THR A 87 13.38 -9.29 -6.22
CA THR A 87 13.45 -9.52 -7.68
C THR A 87 13.41 -8.22 -8.49
N THR A 88 12.84 -7.14 -7.95
CA THR A 88 12.73 -5.84 -8.65
C THR A 88 13.99 -4.98 -8.48
N GLN A 89 14.84 -5.25 -7.49
CA GLN A 89 16.13 -4.57 -7.30
C GLN A 89 17.33 -5.32 -7.91
N GLY A 90 17.12 -6.50 -8.49
CA GLY A 90 18.19 -7.39 -8.98
C GLY A 90 18.48 -7.37 -10.49
N LYS A 91 17.94 -6.42 -11.28
CA LYS A 91 18.36 -6.25 -12.69
C LYS A 91 19.34 -5.08 -12.80
N LYS A 92 20.59 -5.35 -12.44
CA LYS A 92 21.75 -4.70 -13.05
C LYS A 92 22.19 -5.51 -14.26
#